data_AF-A0A3N5YQQ2-F1
#
_entry.id   AF-A0A3N5YQQ2-F1
#
_cell.length_a   1.000
_cell.length_b   1.000
_cell.length_c   1.000
_cell.angle_alpha   90.00
_cell.angle_beta   90.00
_cell.angle_gamma   90.00
#
_symmetry.space_group_name_H-M   'P 1'
#
loop_
_entity.id
_entity.type
_entity.pdbx_description
1 polymer ?
#
loop_
_entity_poly.entity_id
_entity_poly.type
_entity_poly.pdbx_seq_one_letter_code
_entity_poly.pdbx_strand_id
1 'polypeptide(L)'
;MRKRRLILLTCCALLAPSLILGGYAVATRINLNPWYSVGQPIDELNGVIIYFNGGVNTTRGRNLSKDGYNLGIRFQCVEFVKRYYFERYDHRMPDPYGHAKDFFDVELSDGAWNQKRGMLQYVNGGRFKPEPDDLLVFGPWLFNQYGHVAIVSSVGNTSLEVAQQNPGPFGSSRELLELTHRDGKSFVDHPRVLGWLRLRGVCGKDLSEIWSKSLRLQVGPYLILKERVADKDSIDGFVWRLSVKCGQQESIVWDSVRDDPDWLNFAVFDLLGHGSKQLIIEEYTGAAHCCWQDAIYELGAEPKLIYETEGQRGGFAIEDFNQDGRWELLQSQGNFESFDPCSHATTPCPTIVFEFVPELGTYRPSNGKFTAALLADLEPGLSEYNREKRRRGDTAQVDADDICEILRITVDLLYAGQAKRAWEFFARETPIESRDEIKKRILEQLKNDSDFKQMKLPLE
;
A
#
# COMPACT_ATOMS: atom_id res chain seq x y z
N MET A 1 -33.11 -50.59 -36.53
CA MET A 1 -31.88 -50.37 -35.72
C MET A 1 -31.36 -48.92 -35.74
N ARG A 2 -31.43 -48.16 -36.84
CA ARG A 2 -30.93 -46.76 -36.92
C ARG A 2 -31.62 -45.76 -35.97
N LYS A 3 -32.95 -45.79 -35.82
CA LYS A 3 -33.68 -44.85 -34.93
C LYS A 3 -33.36 -45.02 -33.44
N ARG A 4 -33.19 -46.25 -32.93
CA ARG A 4 -32.80 -46.50 -31.52
C ARG A 4 -31.36 -46.06 -31.22
N ARG A 5 -30.41 -46.26 -32.14
CA ARG A 5 -29.04 -45.75 -32.00
C ARG A 5 -28.98 -44.21 -32.04
N LEU A 6 -29.81 -43.58 -32.87
CA LEU A 6 -29.89 -42.12 -32.95
C LEU A 6 -30.47 -41.50 -31.68
N ILE A 7 -31.54 -42.10 -31.11
CA ILE A 7 -32.13 -41.67 -29.82
C ILE A 7 -31.15 -41.85 -28.66
N LEU A 8 -30.44 -42.98 -28.59
CA LEU A 8 -29.42 -43.21 -27.56
C LEU A 8 -28.26 -42.20 -27.66
N LEU A 9 -27.80 -41.89 -28.88
CA LEU A 9 -26.76 -40.89 -29.13
C LEU A 9 -27.22 -39.48 -28.76
N THR A 10 -28.47 -39.09 -29.05
CA THR A 10 -29.02 -37.79 -28.63
C THR A 10 -29.27 -37.70 -27.12
N CYS A 11 -29.69 -38.78 -26.45
CA CYS A 11 -29.82 -38.80 -25.00
C CYS A 11 -28.45 -38.75 -24.31
N CYS A 12 -27.45 -39.49 -24.78
CA CYS A 12 -26.07 -39.40 -24.28
C CYS A 12 -25.44 -38.02 -24.56
N ALA A 13 -25.74 -37.40 -25.70
CA ALA A 13 -25.25 -36.06 -26.06
C ALA A 13 -25.80 -34.95 -25.15
N LEU A 14 -26.94 -35.16 -24.47
CA LEU A 14 -27.51 -34.20 -23.53
C LEU A 14 -27.22 -34.56 -22.05
N LEU A 15 -27.16 -35.86 -21.72
CA LEU A 15 -26.89 -36.33 -20.35
C LEU A 15 -25.46 -36.04 -19.90
N ALA A 16 -24.46 -36.22 -20.76
CA ALA A 16 -23.06 -35.97 -20.40
C ALA A 16 -22.80 -34.49 -20.05
N PRO A 17 -23.22 -33.49 -20.85
CA PRO A 17 -23.10 -32.08 -20.47
C PRO A 17 -23.84 -31.74 -19.18
N SER A 18 -25.04 -32.27 -18.96
CA SER A 18 -25.81 -32.03 -17.73
C SER A 18 -25.14 -32.61 -16.49
N LEU A 19 -24.54 -33.79 -16.58
CA LEU A 19 -23.77 -34.39 -15.48
C LEU A 19 -22.49 -33.60 -15.19
N ILE A 20 -21.80 -33.12 -16.23
CA ILE A 20 -20.62 -32.27 -16.10
C ILE A 20 -20.98 -30.94 -15.43
N LEU A 21 -22.07 -30.29 -15.88
CA LEU A 21 -22.58 -29.05 -15.29
C LEU A 21 -23.04 -29.24 -13.84
N GLY A 22 -23.75 -30.34 -13.56
CA GLY A 22 -24.19 -30.69 -12.20
C GLY A 22 -23.01 -30.98 -11.27
N GLY A 23 -22.03 -31.76 -11.73
CA GLY A 23 -20.80 -32.05 -10.97
C GLY A 23 -19.98 -30.78 -10.70
N TYR A 24 -19.85 -29.90 -11.70
CA TYR A 24 -19.19 -28.60 -11.53
C TYR A 24 -19.93 -27.69 -10.53
N ALA A 25 -21.26 -27.62 -10.61
CA ALA A 25 -22.07 -26.83 -9.68
C ALA A 25 -21.92 -27.33 -8.23
N VAL A 26 -21.87 -28.64 -8.03
CA VAL A 26 -21.63 -29.27 -6.72
C VAL A 26 -20.21 -28.96 -6.23
N ALA A 27 -19.19 -29.21 -7.05
CA ALA A 27 -17.79 -29.02 -6.68
C ALA A 27 -17.44 -27.57 -6.33
N THR A 28 -18.14 -26.59 -6.94
CA THR A 28 -17.89 -25.18 -6.67
C THR A 28 -18.72 -24.59 -5.52
N ARG A 29 -19.74 -25.29 -5.01
CA ARG A 29 -20.63 -24.76 -3.93
C ARG A 29 -20.58 -25.55 -2.63
N ILE A 30 -20.02 -26.76 -2.64
CA ILE A 30 -19.90 -27.61 -1.46
C ILE A 30 -18.44 -27.66 -1.03
N ASN A 31 -18.21 -27.70 0.28
CA ASN A 31 -16.88 -27.97 0.81
C ASN A 31 -16.54 -29.45 0.60
N LEU A 32 -15.63 -29.73 -0.33
CA LEU A 32 -15.10 -31.06 -0.59
C LEU A 32 -13.78 -31.33 0.16
N ASN A 33 -13.24 -30.33 0.87
CA ASN A 33 -12.00 -30.47 1.62
C ASN A 33 -12.29 -31.13 2.99
N PRO A 34 -11.63 -32.27 3.31
CA PRO A 34 -11.86 -32.97 4.57
C PRO A 34 -11.08 -32.40 5.76
N TRP A 35 -10.10 -31.52 5.52
CA TRP A 35 -9.17 -31.00 6.52
C TRP A 35 -9.61 -29.66 7.11
N TYR A 36 -10.34 -28.85 6.34
CA TYR A 36 -10.74 -27.51 6.75
C TYR A 36 -12.26 -27.31 6.75
N SER A 37 -12.75 -26.61 7.77
CA SER A 37 -14.13 -26.14 7.83
C SER A 37 -14.25 -24.73 7.27
N VAL A 38 -15.35 -24.42 6.58
CA VAL A 38 -15.56 -23.06 6.04
C VAL A 38 -15.59 -22.03 7.17
N GLY A 39 -14.77 -20.99 7.06
CA GLY A 39 -14.56 -19.96 8.08
C GLY A 39 -13.47 -20.28 9.09
N GLN A 40 -12.78 -21.41 8.95
CA GLN A 40 -11.58 -21.71 9.74
C GLN A 40 -10.43 -20.77 9.33
N PRO A 41 -9.73 -20.13 10.29
CA PRO A 41 -8.45 -19.49 10.03
C PRO A 41 -7.43 -20.52 9.51
N ILE A 42 -6.82 -20.25 8.36
CA ILE A 42 -5.85 -21.17 7.74
C ILE A 42 -4.47 -20.56 7.55
N ASP A 43 -4.39 -19.24 7.57
CA ASP A 43 -3.16 -18.46 7.39
C ASP A 43 -3.43 -17.02 7.88
N GLU A 44 -2.40 -16.19 7.87
CA GLU A 44 -2.43 -14.78 8.25
C GLU A 44 -1.37 -14.04 7.43
N LEU A 45 -1.69 -12.83 6.98
CA LEU A 45 -0.72 -11.91 6.40
C LEU A 45 -0.77 -10.59 7.16
N ASN A 46 0.34 -10.23 7.82
CA ASN A 46 0.54 -8.93 8.47
C ASN A 46 -0.61 -8.56 9.43
N GLY A 47 -0.99 -9.49 10.30
CA GLY A 47 -2.08 -9.36 11.27
C GLY A 47 -3.48 -9.63 10.71
N VAL A 48 -3.63 -9.81 9.39
CA VAL A 48 -4.93 -10.01 8.73
C VAL A 48 -5.15 -11.49 8.44
N ILE A 49 -6.13 -12.08 9.14
CA ILE A 49 -6.45 -13.51 9.02
C ILE A 49 -6.97 -13.87 7.63
N ILE A 50 -6.53 -15.02 7.10
CA ILE A 50 -7.02 -15.66 5.89
C ILE A 50 -7.91 -16.84 6.30
N TYR A 51 -9.17 -16.81 5.88
CA TYR A 51 -10.16 -17.83 6.20
C TYR A 51 -10.41 -18.77 5.03
N PHE A 52 -10.67 -20.04 5.36
CA PHE A 52 -11.03 -21.05 4.37
C PHE A 52 -12.46 -20.84 3.83
N ASN A 53 -12.63 -20.75 2.50
CA ASN A 53 -13.94 -20.52 1.87
C ASN A 53 -14.68 -21.81 1.46
N GLY A 54 -13.99 -22.94 1.33
CA GLY A 54 -14.54 -24.15 0.72
C GLY A 54 -14.68 -24.01 -0.80
N GLY A 55 -15.85 -24.32 -1.35
CA GLY A 55 -16.12 -24.21 -2.78
C GLY A 55 -16.07 -22.76 -3.28
N VAL A 56 -15.51 -22.54 -4.48
CA VAL A 56 -15.21 -21.20 -5.01
C VAL A 56 -16.41 -20.26 -5.20
N ASN A 57 -17.62 -20.82 -5.36
CA ASN A 57 -18.89 -20.11 -5.54
C ASN A 57 -19.74 -20.08 -4.26
N THR A 58 -19.14 -20.36 -3.10
CA THR A 58 -19.84 -20.26 -1.81
C THR A 58 -20.08 -18.79 -1.45
N THR A 59 -21.30 -18.47 -0.98
CA THR A 59 -21.69 -17.14 -0.51
C THR A 59 -22.24 -17.23 0.90
N ARG A 60 -21.65 -16.53 1.88
CA ARG A 60 -22.08 -16.58 3.30
C ARG A 60 -22.41 -15.20 3.88
N GLY A 61 -23.11 -14.40 3.09
CA GLY A 61 -23.42 -13.02 3.46
C GLY A 61 -22.19 -12.10 3.33
N ARG A 62 -22.43 -10.80 3.53
CA ARG A 62 -21.37 -9.79 3.42
C ARG A 62 -20.68 -9.59 4.77
N ASN A 63 -19.37 -9.43 4.73
CA ASN A 63 -18.62 -8.83 5.80
C ASN A 63 -18.76 -7.31 5.69
N LEU A 64 -19.27 -6.67 6.73
CA LEU A 64 -19.43 -5.23 6.81
C LEU A 64 -18.61 -4.71 7.99
N SER A 65 -17.99 -3.54 7.83
CA SER A 65 -17.43 -2.80 8.97
C SER A 65 -18.54 -2.35 9.93
N LYS A 66 -18.16 -1.84 11.11
CA LYS A 66 -19.12 -1.35 12.12
C LYS A 66 -20.05 -0.25 11.58
N ASP A 67 -19.52 0.58 10.68
CA ASP A 67 -20.24 1.68 10.01
C ASP A 67 -20.87 1.27 8.67
N GLY A 68 -20.82 -0.02 8.31
CA GLY A 68 -21.55 -0.57 7.16
C GLY A 68 -20.78 -0.59 5.84
N TYR A 69 -19.48 -0.24 5.83
CA TYR A 69 -18.66 -0.39 4.63
C TYR A 69 -18.51 -1.86 4.26
N ASN A 70 -18.81 -2.16 3.00
CA ASN A 70 -18.89 -3.51 2.49
C ASN A 70 -17.50 -4.05 2.18
N LEU A 71 -16.94 -4.89 3.04
CA LEU A 71 -15.65 -5.54 2.82
C LEU A 71 -15.74 -6.64 1.77
N GLY A 72 -16.89 -7.28 1.59
CA GLY A 72 -17.09 -8.28 0.54
C GLY A 72 -17.92 -9.47 1.02
N ILE A 73 -18.00 -10.53 0.22
CA ILE A 73 -18.73 -11.75 0.60
C ILE A 73 -17.78 -12.67 1.38
N ARG A 74 -18.18 -13.12 2.57
CA ARG A 74 -17.38 -14.07 3.37
C ARG A 74 -17.29 -15.42 2.65
N PHE A 75 -16.14 -16.04 2.44
CA PHE A 75 -14.73 -15.60 2.62
C PHE A 75 -14.03 -15.57 1.24
N GLN A 76 -14.55 -14.76 0.33
CA GLN A 76 -14.09 -14.69 -1.05
C GLN A 76 -12.78 -13.89 -1.17
N CYS A 77 -12.13 -13.98 -2.34
CA CYS A 77 -10.89 -13.28 -2.63
C CYS A 77 -11.03 -11.75 -2.50
N VAL A 78 -12.11 -11.18 -3.02
CA VAL A 78 -12.42 -9.75 -2.89
C VAL A 78 -12.60 -9.34 -1.43
N GLU A 79 -13.20 -10.20 -0.61
CA GLU A 79 -13.39 -9.89 0.81
C GLU A 79 -12.06 -9.81 1.55
N PHE A 80 -11.13 -10.72 1.25
CA PHE A 80 -9.80 -10.69 1.83
C PHE A 80 -9.04 -9.42 1.48
N VAL A 81 -8.86 -9.11 0.19
CA VAL A 81 -8.03 -7.99 -0.23
C VAL A 81 -8.60 -6.67 0.30
N LYS A 82 -9.92 -6.50 0.29
CA LYS A 82 -10.55 -5.30 0.84
C LYS A 82 -10.40 -5.21 2.36
N ARG A 83 -10.56 -6.33 3.07
CA ARG A 83 -10.34 -6.39 4.52
C ARG A 83 -8.88 -6.13 4.87
N TYR A 84 -7.94 -6.63 4.08
CA TYR A 84 -6.52 -6.35 4.22
C TYR A 84 -6.23 -4.86 4.17
N TYR A 85 -6.70 -4.19 3.12
CA TYR A 85 -6.49 -2.75 3.01
C TYR A 85 -7.22 -1.93 4.07
N PHE A 86 -8.40 -2.39 4.47
CA PHE A 86 -9.18 -1.75 5.52
C PHE A 86 -8.54 -1.90 6.91
N GLU A 87 -8.10 -3.10 7.29
CA GLU A 87 -7.54 -3.37 8.62
C GLU A 87 -6.11 -2.82 8.77
N ARG A 88 -5.30 -2.83 7.70
CA ARG A 88 -3.91 -2.37 7.75
C ARG A 88 -3.73 -0.89 7.43
N TYR A 89 -4.54 -0.35 6.53
CA TYR A 89 -4.31 1.01 5.99
C TYR A 89 -5.50 1.96 6.20
N ASP A 90 -6.58 1.53 6.89
CA ASP A 90 -7.89 2.21 6.92
C ASP A 90 -8.38 2.60 5.50
N HIS A 91 -7.91 1.87 4.48
CA HIS A 91 -8.18 2.21 3.10
C HIS A 91 -9.54 1.66 2.67
N ARG A 92 -10.40 2.58 2.23
CA ARG A 92 -11.74 2.30 1.73
C ARG A 92 -11.75 2.56 0.23
N MET A 93 -11.97 1.50 -0.54
CA MET A 93 -12.13 1.62 -1.99
C MET A 93 -13.44 2.37 -2.30
N PRO A 94 -13.38 3.48 -3.06
CA PRO A 94 -14.55 4.33 -3.33
C PRO A 94 -15.74 3.59 -3.93
N ASP A 95 -15.48 2.68 -4.88
CA ASP A 95 -16.48 1.70 -5.31
C ASP A 95 -16.29 0.40 -4.50
N PRO A 96 -17.19 0.07 -3.57
CA PRO A 96 -17.03 -1.10 -2.73
C PRO A 96 -17.53 -2.41 -3.40
N TYR A 97 -18.02 -2.36 -4.64
CA TYR A 97 -18.61 -3.49 -5.34
C TYR A 97 -17.77 -3.95 -6.55
N GLY A 98 -18.21 -5.05 -7.16
CA GLY A 98 -17.57 -5.69 -8.30
C GLY A 98 -17.01 -7.08 -7.97
N HIS A 99 -16.66 -7.80 -9.03
CA HIS A 99 -15.88 -9.01 -9.00
C HIS A 99 -14.38 -8.69 -9.03
N ALA A 100 -13.55 -9.70 -8.79
CA ALA A 100 -12.10 -9.57 -8.77
C ALA A 100 -11.53 -8.91 -10.05
N LYS A 101 -12.00 -9.30 -11.24
CA LYS A 101 -11.58 -8.67 -12.50
C LYS A 101 -11.91 -7.19 -12.59
N ASP A 102 -12.98 -6.74 -11.94
CA ASP A 102 -13.47 -5.36 -12.02
C ASP A 102 -12.57 -4.41 -11.20
N PHE A 103 -11.56 -4.94 -10.52
CA PHE A 103 -10.54 -4.15 -9.84
C PHE A 103 -9.50 -3.59 -10.80
N PHE A 104 -9.37 -4.16 -11.99
CA PHE A 104 -8.45 -3.68 -13.00
C PHE A 104 -9.21 -3.02 -14.14
N ASP A 105 -8.89 -1.76 -14.43
CA ASP A 105 -9.44 -1.06 -15.58
C ASP A 105 -8.45 -1.13 -16.74
N VAL A 106 -8.76 -1.91 -17.76
CA VAL A 106 -7.89 -2.13 -18.92
C VAL A 106 -7.66 -0.87 -19.76
N GLU A 107 -8.46 0.17 -19.57
CA GLU A 107 -8.33 1.44 -20.28
C GLU A 107 -7.33 2.39 -19.60
N LEU A 108 -6.89 2.08 -18.37
CA LEU A 108 -5.90 2.86 -17.64
C LEU A 108 -4.48 2.51 -18.10
N SER A 109 -3.66 3.54 -18.28
CA SER A 109 -2.24 3.37 -18.60
C SER A 109 -1.44 2.87 -17.38
N ASP A 110 -0.27 2.29 -17.62
CA ASP A 110 0.66 1.87 -16.56
C ASP A 110 1.02 3.04 -15.61
N GLY A 111 0.77 2.86 -14.32
CA GLY A 111 0.93 3.87 -13.27
C GLY A 111 -0.20 4.89 -13.16
N ALA A 112 -1.35 4.69 -13.82
CA ALA A 112 -2.48 5.60 -13.72
C ALA A 112 -3.31 5.40 -12.44
N TRP A 113 -4.01 6.44 -12.00
CA TRP A 113 -4.90 6.36 -10.85
C TRP A 113 -6.19 5.61 -11.19
N ASN A 114 -6.52 4.60 -10.39
CA ASN A 114 -7.79 3.89 -10.48
C ASN A 114 -8.76 4.49 -9.45
N GLN A 115 -9.60 5.42 -9.90
CA GLN A 115 -10.53 6.17 -9.04
C GLN A 115 -11.50 5.24 -8.28
N LYS A 116 -11.96 4.16 -8.89
CA LYS A 116 -12.87 3.19 -8.26
C LYS A 116 -12.24 2.45 -7.08
N ARG A 117 -10.91 2.35 -7.08
CA ARG A 117 -10.16 1.62 -6.04
C ARG A 117 -9.37 2.55 -5.13
N GLY A 118 -9.19 3.81 -5.50
CA GLY A 118 -8.39 4.76 -4.73
C GLY A 118 -6.92 4.35 -4.66
N MET A 119 -6.36 3.84 -5.76
CA MET A 119 -5.02 3.24 -5.82
C MET A 119 -4.37 3.52 -7.17
N LEU A 120 -3.03 3.51 -7.24
CA LEU A 120 -2.31 3.50 -8.51
C LEU A 120 -2.46 2.12 -9.16
N GLN A 121 -2.60 2.05 -10.48
CA GLN A 121 -2.72 0.81 -11.23
C GLN A 121 -1.55 0.65 -12.19
N TYR A 122 -0.89 -0.50 -12.11
CA TYR A 122 0.23 -0.88 -12.95
C TYR A 122 -0.15 -2.06 -13.84
N VAL A 123 0.27 -2.01 -15.10
CA VAL A 123 -0.04 -3.03 -16.10
C VAL A 123 1.05 -4.09 -16.06
N ASN A 124 0.68 -5.37 -16.16
CA ASN A 124 1.67 -6.44 -16.30
C ASN A 124 2.47 -6.26 -17.61
N GLY A 125 3.80 -6.25 -17.53
CA GLY A 125 4.68 -5.83 -18.63
C GLY A 125 4.89 -4.31 -18.71
N GLY A 126 4.50 -3.58 -17.68
CA GLY A 126 4.80 -2.16 -17.45
C GLY A 126 6.24 -1.92 -16.96
N ARG A 127 6.58 -0.65 -16.75
CA ARG A 127 7.93 -0.24 -16.29
C ARG A 127 8.14 -0.49 -14.80
N PHE A 128 7.05 -0.56 -14.05
CA PHE A 128 7.08 -0.72 -12.60
C PHE A 128 7.13 -2.20 -12.21
N LYS A 129 7.81 -2.51 -11.10
CA LYS A 129 7.87 -3.85 -10.50
C LYS A 129 6.75 -3.97 -9.45
N PRO A 130 6.12 -5.14 -9.26
CA PRO A 130 5.26 -5.39 -8.10
C PRO A 130 6.05 -5.24 -6.79
N GLU A 131 5.39 -4.78 -5.75
CA GLU A 131 5.93 -4.62 -4.40
C GLU A 131 5.07 -5.40 -3.40
N PRO A 132 5.62 -5.71 -2.21
CA PRO A 132 4.80 -6.15 -1.09
C PRO A 132 3.60 -5.22 -0.91
N ASP A 133 2.49 -5.79 -0.47
CA ASP A 133 1.23 -5.07 -0.26
C ASP A 133 0.54 -4.55 -1.52
N ASP A 134 1.01 -4.90 -2.72
CA ASP A 134 0.26 -4.68 -3.96
C ASP A 134 -0.92 -5.67 -4.10
N LEU A 135 -2.04 -5.19 -4.64
CA LEU A 135 -3.20 -6.00 -4.98
C LEU A 135 -3.01 -6.54 -6.40
N LEU A 136 -2.65 -7.81 -6.52
CA LEU A 136 -2.50 -8.47 -7.81
C LEU A 136 -3.86 -8.88 -8.39
N VAL A 137 -4.15 -8.49 -9.63
CA VAL A 137 -5.43 -8.78 -10.30
C VAL A 137 -5.26 -9.81 -11.41
N PHE A 138 -6.08 -10.85 -11.35
CA PHE A 138 -6.16 -11.91 -12.35
C PHE A 138 -7.45 -11.81 -13.16
N GLY A 139 -7.32 -11.86 -14.48
CA GLY A 139 -8.41 -11.87 -15.43
C GLY A 139 -9.25 -13.16 -15.40
N PRO A 140 -10.44 -13.10 -16.02
CA PRO A 140 -11.35 -14.24 -16.11
C PRO A 140 -10.83 -15.33 -17.05
N TRP A 141 -11.32 -16.55 -16.88
CA TRP A 141 -11.09 -17.69 -17.78
C TRP A 141 -12.31 -18.63 -17.80
N LEU A 142 -12.26 -19.69 -18.61
CA LEU A 142 -13.41 -20.55 -18.92
C LEU A 142 -14.17 -21.06 -17.70
N PHE A 143 -13.46 -21.40 -16.62
CA PHE A 143 -14.05 -21.92 -15.38
C PHE A 143 -14.06 -20.89 -14.22
N ASN A 144 -13.69 -19.64 -14.48
CA ASN A 144 -13.87 -18.53 -13.53
C ASN A 144 -14.05 -17.21 -14.27
N GLN A 145 -15.29 -16.79 -14.47
CA GLN A 145 -15.66 -15.55 -15.17
C GLN A 145 -15.50 -14.28 -14.31
N TYR A 146 -15.22 -14.45 -13.01
CA TYR A 146 -15.12 -13.37 -12.04
C TYR A 146 -13.69 -12.84 -11.90
N GLY A 147 -12.70 -13.59 -12.39
CA GLY A 147 -11.29 -13.32 -12.15
C GLY A 147 -10.87 -13.72 -10.73
N HIS A 148 -9.69 -13.27 -10.31
CA HIS A 148 -9.18 -13.49 -8.96
C HIS A 148 -8.34 -12.30 -8.50
N VAL A 149 -8.19 -12.13 -7.19
CA VAL A 149 -7.34 -11.10 -6.59
C VAL A 149 -6.59 -11.68 -5.42
N ALA A 150 -5.36 -11.22 -5.22
CA ALA A 150 -4.49 -11.62 -4.12
C ALA A 150 -3.65 -10.43 -3.66
N ILE A 151 -3.06 -10.52 -2.48
CA ILE A 151 -2.08 -9.54 -1.99
C ILE A 151 -0.68 -10.09 -2.22
N VAL A 152 0.22 -9.29 -2.77
CA VAL A 152 1.64 -9.65 -2.85
C VAL A 152 2.23 -9.63 -1.44
N SER A 153 2.67 -10.78 -0.94
CA SER A 153 3.22 -10.91 0.42
C SER A 153 4.73 -10.66 0.46
N SER A 154 5.45 -10.99 -0.62
CA SER A 154 6.88 -10.71 -0.74
C SER A 154 7.30 -10.71 -2.20
N VAL A 155 8.37 -9.97 -2.53
CA VAL A 155 8.92 -9.90 -3.88
C VAL A 155 10.42 -10.18 -3.81
N GLY A 156 10.87 -11.18 -4.56
CA GLY A 156 12.28 -11.49 -4.76
C GLY A 156 12.75 -11.10 -6.17
N ASN A 157 13.99 -11.46 -6.51
CA ASN A 157 14.59 -11.09 -7.80
C ASN A 157 13.99 -11.81 -9.01
N THR A 158 13.41 -13.00 -8.80
CA THR A 158 12.92 -13.88 -9.88
C THR A 158 11.52 -14.44 -9.62
N SER A 159 10.93 -14.08 -8.49
CA SER A 159 9.60 -14.54 -8.10
C SER A 159 8.98 -13.57 -7.11
N LEU A 160 7.66 -13.63 -6.99
CA LEU A 160 6.91 -13.02 -5.90
C LEU A 160 6.02 -14.07 -5.25
N GLU A 161 5.69 -13.90 -3.98
CA GLU A 161 4.67 -14.69 -3.29
C GLU A 161 3.40 -13.85 -3.17
N VAL A 162 2.24 -14.48 -3.38
CA VAL A 162 0.94 -13.90 -3.07
C VAL A 162 0.25 -14.63 -1.93
N ALA A 163 -0.50 -13.90 -1.11
CA ALA A 163 -1.44 -14.41 -0.14
C ALA A 163 -2.89 -14.18 -0.59
N GLN A 164 -3.76 -15.17 -0.39
CA GLN A 164 -5.10 -15.20 -1.01
C GLN A 164 -6.15 -15.97 -0.20
N GLN A 165 -7.40 -15.51 -0.28
CA GLN A 165 -8.58 -16.31 0.05
C GLN A 165 -9.25 -16.84 -1.21
N ASN A 166 -9.96 -17.96 -1.08
CA ASN A 166 -10.75 -18.57 -2.13
C ASN A 166 -9.99 -18.97 -3.42
N PRO A 167 -8.75 -19.53 -3.35
CA PRO A 167 -8.06 -20.05 -4.54
C PRO A 167 -8.72 -21.33 -5.10
N GLY A 168 -9.57 -21.98 -4.29
CA GLY A 168 -10.13 -23.29 -4.54
C GLY A 168 -10.21 -24.10 -3.24
N PRO A 169 -11.04 -25.15 -3.18
CA PRO A 169 -11.16 -25.97 -1.98
C PRO A 169 -9.83 -26.68 -1.60
N PHE A 170 -8.92 -26.84 -2.55
CA PHE A 170 -7.59 -27.43 -2.34
C PHE A 170 -6.45 -26.47 -2.71
N GLY A 171 -6.77 -25.20 -2.97
CA GLY A 171 -5.76 -24.19 -3.30
C GLY A 171 -5.05 -23.71 -2.03
N SER A 172 -3.77 -23.36 -2.18
CA SER A 172 -2.96 -22.82 -1.10
C SER A 172 -3.32 -21.36 -0.82
N SER A 173 -3.28 -20.94 0.46
CA SER A 173 -3.37 -19.53 0.83
C SER A 173 -2.18 -18.73 0.30
N ARG A 174 -1.06 -19.39 -0.02
CA ARG A 174 0.20 -18.80 -0.49
C ARG A 174 0.62 -19.41 -1.82
N GLU A 175 1.00 -18.60 -2.80
CA GLU A 175 1.43 -19.08 -4.12
C GLU A 175 2.65 -18.27 -4.61
N LEU A 176 3.70 -18.96 -5.04
CA LEU A 176 4.84 -18.33 -5.72
C LEU A 176 4.55 -18.19 -7.21
N LEU A 177 4.78 -16.98 -7.74
CA LEU A 177 4.69 -16.66 -9.15
C LEU A 177 6.06 -16.20 -9.65
N GLU A 178 6.45 -16.63 -10.85
CA GLU A 178 7.70 -16.18 -11.46
C GLU A 178 7.62 -14.69 -11.85
N LEU A 179 8.72 -13.98 -11.65
CA LEU A 179 8.88 -12.57 -11.99
C LEU A 179 10.07 -12.44 -12.95
N THR A 180 9.83 -11.87 -14.13
CA THR A 180 10.89 -11.67 -15.14
C THR A 180 11.02 -10.19 -15.51
N HIS A 181 12.27 -9.75 -15.70
CA HIS A 181 12.59 -8.38 -16.11
C HIS A 181 13.26 -8.42 -17.49
N ARG A 182 12.64 -7.76 -18.47
CA ARG A 182 13.09 -7.72 -19.87
C ARG A 182 12.84 -6.34 -20.46
N ASP A 183 13.84 -5.75 -21.09
CA ASP A 183 13.76 -4.43 -21.76
C ASP A 183 13.19 -3.30 -20.86
N GLY A 184 13.59 -3.29 -19.58
CA GLY A 184 13.10 -2.30 -18.60
C GLY A 184 11.64 -2.49 -18.18
N LYS A 185 11.04 -3.65 -18.48
CA LYS A 185 9.67 -4.00 -18.10
C LYS A 185 9.66 -5.17 -17.14
N SER A 186 8.67 -5.19 -16.24
CA SER A 186 8.47 -6.25 -15.27
C SER A 186 7.24 -7.09 -15.62
N PHE A 187 7.40 -8.42 -15.57
CA PHE A 187 6.36 -9.37 -15.93
C PHE A 187 6.18 -10.40 -14.81
N VAL A 188 4.98 -10.47 -14.25
CA VAL A 188 4.55 -11.63 -13.47
C VAL A 188 4.14 -12.71 -14.47
N ASP A 189 4.92 -13.79 -14.53
CA ASP A 189 4.76 -14.85 -15.53
C ASP A 189 3.61 -15.78 -15.14
N HIS A 190 2.40 -15.26 -15.31
CA HIS A 190 1.17 -16.00 -15.15
C HIS A 190 0.13 -15.49 -16.15
N PRO A 191 -0.48 -16.36 -16.96
CA PRO A 191 -1.22 -15.98 -18.17
C PRO A 191 -2.49 -15.16 -17.89
N ARG A 192 -2.95 -15.13 -16.63
CA ARG A 192 -4.14 -14.37 -16.23
C ARG A 192 -3.80 -13.08 -15.51
N VAL A 193 -2.54 -12.78 -15.16
CA VAL A 193 -2.24 -11.53 -14.43
C VAL A 193 -2.43 -10.35 -15.36
N LEU A 194 -3.37 -9.48 -15.02
CA LEU A 194 -3.64 -8.23 -15.74
C LEU A 194 -2.63 -7.14 -15.32
N GLY A 195 -2.32 -7.11 -14.03
CA GLY A 195 -1.47 -6.12 -13.39
C GLY A 195 -1.75 -6.06 -11.89
N TRP A 196 -1.37 -4.97 -11.24
CA TRP A 196 -1.56 -4.79 -9.80
C TRP A 196 -1.98 -3.36 -9.44
N LEU A 197 -2.59 -3.21 -8.27
CA LEU A 197 -2.90 -1.92 -7.67
C LEU A 197 -2.01 -1.68 -6.47
N ARG A 198 -1.51 -0.45 -6.34
CA ARG A 198 -0.70 0.01 -5.22
C ARG A 198 -1.40 1.10 -4.46
N LEU A 199 -1.53 0.92 -3.15
CA LEU A 199 -1.90 2.03 -2.28
C LEU A 199 -0.71 2.99 -2.26
N ARG A 200 -0.95 4.29 -2.41
CA ARG A 200 0.12 5.29 -2.49
C ARG A 200 0.85 5.39 -1.14
N GLY A 201 1.83 4.51 -0.94
CA GLY A 201 2.99 4.68 -0.08
C GLY A 201 4.12 5.25 -0.92
N VAL A 202 5.09 5.88 -0.27
CA VAL A 202 6.11 6.68 -0.95
C VAL A 202 6.95 5.80 -1.87
N CYS A 203 7.19 6.24 -3.12
CA CYS A 203 8.01 5.51 -4.09
C CYS A 203 9.46 5.49 -3.61
N GLY A 204 9.86 4.42 -2.94
CA GLY A 204 11.23 4.14 -2.51
C GLY A 204 11.31 2.66 -2.15
N LYS A 205 12.51 2.15 -1.82
CA LYS A 205 12.61 0.78 -1.30
C LYS A 205 11.78 0.68 -0.02
N ASP A 206 10.75 -0.15 -0.05
CA ASP A 206 10.05 -0.61 1.14
C ASP A 206 11.07 -1.26 2.08
N LEU A 207 11.10 -0.79 3.32
CA LEU A 207 12.03 -1.24 4.35
C LEU A 207 11.69 -2.65 4.85
N SER A 208 10.55 -3.22 4.45
CA SER A 208 10.15 -4.61 4.76
C SER A 208 11.21 -5.65 4.40
N GLU A 209 12.04 -5.39 3.38
CA GLU A 209 13.13 -6.27 2.96
C GLU A 209 14.35 -6.25 3.91
N ILE A 210 14.51 -5.19 4.71
CA ILE A 210 15.69 -4.98 5.57
C ILE A 210 15.40 -5.18 7.07
N TRP A 211 14.13 -5.30 7.47
CA TRP A 211 13.75 -5.46 8.87
C TRP A 211 14.38 -6.69 9.52
N SER A 212 14.97 -6.47 10.70
CA SER A 212 15.55 -7.53 11.51
C SER A 212 14.46 -8.44 12.06
N LYS A 213 14.55 -9.73 11.70
CA LYS A 213 13.71 -10.79 12.30
C LYS A 213 14.23 -11.28 13.66
N SER A 214 15.39 -10.78 14.11
CA SER A 214 16.02 -11.20 15.35
C SER A 214 15.86 -10.15 16.43
N LEU A 215 15.58 -10.57 17.66
CA LEU A 215 15.59 -9.69 18.85
C LEU A 215 17.00 -9.24 19.25
N ARG A 216 18.03 -9.84 18.65
CA ARG A 216 19.44 -9.52 18.88
C ARG A 216 20.14 -9.47 17.52
N LEU A 217 20.79 -8.36 17.21
CA LEU A 217 21.48 -8.17 15.94
C LEU A 217 22.90 -7.68 16.20
N GLN A 218 23.89 -8.48 15.79
CA GLN A 218 25.30 -8.10 15.85
C GLN A 218 25.72 -7.45 14.52
N VAL A 219 26.18 -6.21 14.56
CA VAL A 219 26.72 -5.49 13.39
C VAL A 219 28.07 -4.88 13.76
N GLY A 220 29.15 -5.53 13.31
CA GLY A 220 30.51 -5.11 13.69
C GLY A 220 30.65 -5.06 15.21
N PRO A 221 31.05 -3.91 15.80
CA PRO A 221 31.20 -3.76 17.26
C PRO A 221 29.87 -3.55 18.01
N TYR A 222 28.77 -3.34 17.29
CA TYR A 222 27.48 -3.00 17.87
C TYR A 222 26.62 -4.25 18.05
N LEU A 223 26.01 -4.38 19.22
CA LEU A 223 24.95 -5.35 19.48
C LEU A 223 23.66 -4.59 19.76
N ILE A 224 22.69 -4.72 18.86
CA ILE A 224 21.35 -4.15 19.01
C ILE A 224 20.47 -5.19 19.70
N LEU A 225 19.79 -4.79 20.76
CA LEU A 225 18.89 -5.62 21.55
C LEU A 225 17.49 -5.03 21.51
N LYS A 226 16.50 -5.89 21.23
CA LYS A 226 15.07 -5.60 21.36
C LYS A 226 14.50 -6.45 22.49
N GLU A 227 14.17 -5.82 23.61
CA GLU A 227 13.80 -6.50 24.85
C GLU A 227 12.48 -5.97 25.41
N ARG A 228 11.63 -6.86 25.90
CA ARG A 228 10.41 -6.47 26.61
C ARG A 228 10.75 -6.14 28.07
N VAL A 229 10.49 -4.91 28.50
CA VAL A 229 10.87 -4.38 29.81
C VAL A 229 9.61 -3.89 30.53
N ALA A 230 9.55 -4.11 31.85
CA ALA A 230 8.46 -3.57 32.66
C ALA A 230 8.60 -2.05 32.81
N ASP A 231 7.53 -1.33 32.51
CA ASP A 231 7.49 0.13 32.63
C ASP A 231 6.15 0.55 33.24
N LYS A 232 6.22 1.24 34.38
CA LYS A 232 5.03 1.64 35.16
C LYS A 232 4.29 2.83 34.56
N ASP A 233 4.97 3.61 33.73
CA ASP A 233 4.41 4.81 33.10
C ASP A 233 3.79 4.46 31.73
N SER A 234 4.10 3.28 31.19
CA SER A 234 3.46 2.75 29.98
C SER A 234 1.99 2.35 30.20
N ILE A 235 1.18 2.47 29.14
CA ILE A 235 -0.25 2.11 29.17
C ILE A 235 -0.46 0.63 29.46
N ASP A 236 0.44 -0.22 28.97
CA ASP A 236 0.32 -1.68 29.01
C ASP A 236 1.12 -2.32 30.17
N GLY A 237 1.85 -1.50 30.94
CA GLY A 237 2.75 -1.95 32.02
C GLY A 237 4.09 -2.52 31.54
N PHE A 238 4.28 -2.60 30.22
CA PHE A 238 5.49 -3.06 29.55
C PHE A 238 5.72 -2.25 28.28
N VAL A 239 7.00 -2.16 27.89
CA VAL A 239 7.45 -1.60 26.61
C VAL A 239 8.43 -2.56 25.95
N TRP A 240 8.53 -2.48 24.63
CA TRP A 240 9.65 -3.02 23.87
C TRP A 240 10.73 -1.97 23.74
N ARG A 241 11.88 -2.25 24.34
CA ARG A 241 13.04 -1.37 24.40
C ARG A 241 14.06 -1.78 23.35
N LEU A 242 14.54 -0.81 22.58
CA LEU A 242 15.75 -0.97 21.77
C LEU A 242 16.94 -0.36 22.48
N SER A 243 18.00 -1.15 22.64
CA SER A 243 19.29 -0.69 23.13
C SER A 243 20.43 -1.07 22.18
N VAL A 244 21.47 -0.24 22.16
CA VAL A 244 22.71 -0.47 21.41
C VAL A 244 23.84 -0.66 22.41
N LYS A 245 24.53 -1.79 22.31
CA LYS A 245 25.76 -2.09 23.07
C LYS A 245 26.99 -1.91 22.21
N CYS A 246 28.00 -1.23 22.73
CA CYS A 246 29.32 -1.12 22.14
C CYS A 246 30.39 -1.27 23.23
N GLY A 247 31.04 -2.45 23.29
CA GLY A 247 31.95 -2.78 24.38
C GLY A 247 31.21 -2.90 25.72
N GLN A 248 31.55 -2.06 26.70
CA GLN A 248 30.88 -2.00 28.01
C GLN A 248 29.75 -0.97 28.08
N GLN A 249 29.61 -0.11 27.06
CA GLN A 249 28.57 0.91 27.00
C GLN A 249 27.28 0.30 26.47
N GLU A 250 26.15 0.64 27.08
CA GLU A 250 24.80 0.36 26.60
C GLU A 250 24.01 1.67 26.57
N SER A 251 23.38 1.97 25.43
CA SER A 251 22.53 3.14 25.24
C SER A 251 21.14 2.71 24.84
N ILE A 252 20.12 3.20 25.56
CA ILE A 252 18.72 3.02 25.18
C ILE A 252 18.42 4.05 24.10
N VAL A 253 17.86 3.59 22.98
CA VAL A 253 17.56 4.44 21.82
C VAL A 253 16.07 4.53 21.52
N TRP A 254 15.26 3.61 22.05
CA TRP A 254 13.82 3.63 21.86
C TRP A 254 13.10 2.83 22.93
N ASP A 255 11.92 3.31 23.33
CA ASP A 255 10.93 2.58 24.10
C ASP A 255 9.59 2.67 23.37
N SER A 256 8.98 1.51 23.11
CA SER A 256 7.71 1.46 22.39
C SER A 256 6.55 2.06 23.18
N VAL A 257 5.58 2.59 22.45
CA VAL A 257 4.33 3.13 23.00
C VAL A 257 3.41 1.99 23.45
N ARG A 258 3.51 0.82 22.81
CA ARG A 258 2.64 -0.35 23.04
C ARG A 258 3.42 -1.62 23.32
N ASP A 259 2.82 -2.52 24.10
CA ASP A 259 3.37 -3.85 24.35
C ASP A 259 3.03 -4.84 23.22
N ASP A 260 3.49 -4.53 22.01
CA ASP A 260 3.38 -5.42 20.84
C ASP A 260 4.74 -5.50 20.11
N PRO A 261 5.40 -6.67 20.08
CA PRO A 261 6.68 -6.79 19.40
C PRO A 261 6.55 -6.59 17.89
N ASP A 262 5.43 -6.91 17.27
CA ASP A 262 5.31 -6.87 15.81
C ASP A 262 5.12 -5.43 15.31
N TRP A 263 4.87 -4.48 16.23
CA TRP A 263 4.67 -3.08 15.90
C TRP A 263 5.96 -2.28 15.90
N LEU A 264 7.06 -2.81 16.47
CA LEU A 264 8.36 -2.15 16.54
C LEU A 264 9.36 -2.81 15.58
N ASN A 265 9.57 -2.22 14.42
CA ASN A 265 10.57 -2.66 13.44
C ASN A 265 11.92 -1.98 13.69
N PHE A 266 13.00 -2.70 13.39
CA PHE A 266 14.33 -2.10 13.34
C PHE A 266 15.21 -2.77 12.29
N ALA A 267 16.14 -2.01 11.72
CA ALA A 267 17.17 -2.50 10.80
C ALA A 267 18.47 -1.73 10.97
N VAL A 268 19.58 -2.30 10.51
CA VAL A 268 20.83 -1.56 10.34
C VAL A 268 21.17 -1.50 8.87
N PHE A 269 21.33 -0.28 8.37
CA PHE A 269 21.54 0.00 6.95
C PHE A 269 22.60 1.09 6.77
N ASP A 270 23.25 1.11 5.61
CA ASP A 270 24.22 2.16 5.25
C ASP A 270 23.52 3.26 4.46
N LEU A 271 22.84 4.14 5.18
CA LEU A 271 22.12 5.27 4.59
C LEU A 271 23.06 6.37 4.09
N LEU A 272 24.26 6.48 4.66
CA LEU A 272 25.17 7.60 4.39
C LEU A 272 26.37 7.22 3.48
N GLY A 273 26.41 6.00 2.96
CA GLY A 273 27.41 5.54 1.99
C GLY A 273 28.82 5.36 2.57
N HIS A 274 28.93 5.15 3.88
CA HIS A 274 30.21 5.08 4.60
C HIS A 274 30.34 3.81 5.48
N GLY A 275 29.59 2.77 5.13
CA GLY A 275 29.45 1.48 5.83
C GLY A 275 28.21 1.42 6.71
N SER A 276 27.70 0.21 7.00
CA SER A 276 26.48 0.01 7.81
C SER A 276 26.63 0.59 9.22
N LYS A 277 26.03 1.76 9.43
CA LYS A 277 26.12 2.52 10.66
C LYS A 277 24.81 3.13 11.11
N GLN A 278 23.74 3.10 10.31
CA GLN A 278 22.49 3.72 10.74
C GLN A 278 21.54 2.65 11.27
N LEU A 279 21.12 2.79 12.52
CA LEU A 279 20.00 2.05 13.09
C LEU A 279 18.72 2.79 12.70
N ILE A 280 17.88 2.10 11.93
CA ILE A 280 16.55 2.56 11.55
C ILE A 280 15.55 1.91 12.48
N ILE A 281 14.60 2.69 12.97
CA ILE A 281 13.50 2.29 13.84
C ILE A 281 12.21 2.80 13.22
N GLU A 282 11.20 1.94 13.17
CA GLU A 282 9.85 2.26 12.72
C GLU A 282 8.88 1.62 13.71
N GLU A 283 7.95 2.39 14.26
CA GLU A 283 6.93 1.91 15.18
C GLU A 283 5.52 2.29 14.75
N TYR A 284 4.62 1.31 14.75
CA TYR A 284 3.19 1.59 14.64
C TYR A 284 2.62 2.02 15.99
N THR A 285 2.04 3.21 16.05
CA THR A 285 1.53 3.79 17.31
C THR A 285 0.21 3.17 17.81
N GLY A 286 -0.48 2.41 16.96
CA GLY A 286 -1.82 1.90 17.24
C GLY A 286 -2.97 2.89 17.01
N ALA A 287 -2.70 4.07 16.45
CA ALA A 287 -3.76 5.02 16.09
C ALA A 287 -4.54 4.56 14.84
N ALA A 288 -5.83 4.88 14.78
CA ALA A 288 -6.78 4.40 13.75
C ALA A 288 -6.46 4.81 12.29
N HIS A 289 -5.40 5.56 12.07
CA HIS A 289 -5.08 6.25 10.81
C HIS A 289 -3.65 5.99 10.34
N CYS A 290 -3.10 4.82 10.68
CA CYS A 290 -1.79 4.38 10.21
C CYS A 290 -0.67 5.35 10.62
N CYS A 291 -0.73 5.84 11.86
CA CYS A 291 0.29 6.72 12.41
C CYS A 291 1.53 5.89 12.76
N TRP A 292 2.60 6.10 11.99
CA TRP A 292 3.91 5.56 12.26
C TRP A 292 4.79 6.62 12.91
N GLN A 293 5.74 6.16 13.69
CA GLN A 293 6.84 6.95 14.23
C GLN A 293 8.13 6.33 13.74
N ASP A 294 9.06 7.18 13.31
CA ASP A 294 10.32 6.70 12.78
C ASP A 294 11.48 7.46 13.43
N ALA A 295 12.57 6.74 13.64
CA ALA A 295 13.81 7.32 14.12
C ALA A 295 15.02 6.68 13.45
N ILE A 296 16.05 7.49 13.22
CA ILE A 296 17.32 7.02 12.68
C ILE A 296 18.44 7.50 13.58
N TYR A 297 19.26 6.54 14.01
CA TYR A 297 20.44 6.78 14.83
C TYR A 297 21.71 6.46 14.04
N GLU A 298 22.67 7.38 14.03
CA GLU A 298 24.05 7.10 13.66
C GLU A 298 24.70 6.28 14.80
N LEU A 299 25.14 5.06 14.50
CA LEU A 299 25.80 4.18 15.44
C LEU A 299 27.21 4.68 15.77
N GLY A 300 27.48 4.80 17.06
CA GLY A 300 28.75 5.21 17.62
C GLY A 300 28.93 4.58 19.01
N ALA A 301 29.96 4.99 19.75
CA ALA A 301 30.07 4.62 21.16
C ALA A 301 28.83 5.08 21.95
N GLU A 302 28.30 6.24 21.57
CA GLU A 302 26.97 6.74 21.94
C GLU A 302 26.20 6.96 20.62
N PRO A 303 25.09 6.25 20.39
CA PRO A 303 24.26 6.48 19.21
C PRO A 303 23.73 7.91 19.16
N LYS A 304 23.81 8.55 17.99
CA LYS A 304 23.33 9.93 17.80
C LYS A 304 22.06 9.91 16.97
N LEU A 305 20.97 10.49 17.48
CA LEU A 305 19.74 10.70 16.71
C LEU A 305 20.01 11.66 15.55
N ILE A 306 19.72 11.24 14.33
CA ILE A 306 19.92 12.02 13.10
C ILE A 306 18.62 12.26 12.32
N TYR A 307 17.52 11.60 12.67
CA TYR A 307 16.18 11.85 12.13
C TYR A 307 15.13 11.30 13.10
N GLU A 308 14.02 12.01 13.24
CA GLU A 308 12.86 11.58 14.04
C GLU A 308 11.59 12.22 13.49
N THR A 309 10.49 11.49 13.57
CA THR A 309 9.17 11.88 13.06
C THR A 309 8.10 11.24 13.93
N GLU A 310 7.02 11.98 14.16
CA GLU A 310 5.86 11.49 14.89
C GLU A 310 4.57 11.56 14.08
N GLY A 311 3.79 10.48 14.11
CA GLY A 311 2.38 10.51 13.72
C GLY A 311 2.14 10.62 12.21
N GLN A 312 3.08 10.11 11.40
CA GLN A 312 3.02 10.23 9.95
C GLN A 312 2.18 9.11 9.32
N ARG A 313 1.67 9.37 8.12
CA ARG A 313 0.86 8.40 7.38
C ARG A 313 1.76 7.40 6.66
N GLY A 314 1.87 6.21 7.24
CA GLY A 314 2.84 5.21 6.77
C GLY A 314 4.25 5.48 7.31
N GLY A 315 5.09 4.46 7.29
CA GLY A 315 6.53 4.62 7.53
C GLY A 315 7.22 5.32 6.36
N PHE A 316 8.53 5.56 6.51
CA PHE A 316 9.33 6.16 5.45
C PHE A 316 9.90 5.11 4.49
N ALA A 317 10.02 5.47 3.22
CA ALA A 317 10.79 4.72 2.23
C ALA A 317 12.17 5.35 2.04
N ILE A 318 13.12 4.62 1.43
CA ILE A 318 14.43 5.17 1.07
C ILE A 318 14.72 5.05 -0.42
N GLU A 319 15.33 6.09 -1.00
CA GLU A 319 15.82 6.07 -2.37
C GLU A 319 17.05 6.99 -2.51
N ASP A 320 18.04 6.57 -3.30
CA ASP A 320 19.18 7.43 -3.68
C ASP A 320 18.82 8.13 -5.00
N PHE A 321 18.06 9.22 -4.91
CA PHE A 321 17.49 9.91 -6.08
C PHE A 321 18.55 10.59 -6.92
N ASN A 322 19.58 11.14 -6.26
CA ASN A 322 20.64 11.90 -6.89
C ASN A 322 21.88 11.04 -7.24
N GLN A 323 21.88 9.76 -6.87
CA GLN A 323 22.95 8.79 -7.09
C GLN A 323 24.28 9.23 -6.47
N ASP A 324 24.23 9.92 -5.34
CA ASP A 324 25.41 10.41 -4.63
C ASP A 324 25.93 9.40 -3.58
N GLY A 325 25.24 8.28 -3.43
CA GLY A 325 25.56 7.22 -2.48
C GLY A 325 25.02 7.46 -1.07
N ARG A 326 24.29 8.55 -0.84
CA ARG A 326 23.46 8.77 0.36
C ARG A 326 22.00 8.60 -0.01
N TRP A 327 21.26 7.99 0.89
CA TRP A 327 19.85 7.71 0.70
C TRP A 327 19.03 8.88 1.19
N GLU A 328 18.13 9.38 0.34
CA GLU A 328 17.05 10.25 0.74
C GLU A 328 15.94 9.44 1.44
N LEU A 329 15.27 10.08 2.40
CA LEU A 329 14.09 9.52 3.05
C LEU A 329 12.84 10.11 2.42
N LEU A 330 11.84 9.26 2.28
CA LEU A 330 10.62 9.55 1.57
C LEU A 330 9.46 9.31 2.50
N GLN A 331 8.73 10.37 2.84
CA GLN A 331 7.64 10.27 3.81
C GLN A 331 6.37 10.95 3.31
N SER A 332 5.23 10.29 3.51
CA SER A 332 3.92 10.85 3.19
C SER A 332 3.39 11.64 4.39
N GLN A 333 3.05 12.91 4.16
CA GLN A 333 2.61 13.79 5.23
C GLN A 333 1.13 13.64 5.56
N GLY A 334 0.85 13.56 6.86
CA GLY A 334 -0.52 13.54 7.41
C GLY A 334 -1.08 14.92 7.76
N ASN A 335 -0.38 16.03 7.45
CA ASN A 335 -0.78 17.36 7.87
C ASN A 335 -2.10 17.87 7.26
N PHE A 336 -2.51 17.35 6.11
CA PHE A 336 -3.82 17.61 5.50
C PHE A 336 -4.87 16.59 5.96
N GLU A 337 -4.66 15.82 7.02
CA GLU A 337 -5.63 14.83 7.50
C GLU A 337 -7.03 15.43 7.71
N SER A 338 -8.05 14.77 7.15
CA SER A 338 -9.46 15.21 7.22
C SER A 338 -9.70 16.66 6.75
N PHE A 339 -8.99 17.10 5.71
CA PHE A 339 -9.16 18.43 5.12
C PHE A 339 -10.51 18.51 4.36
N ASP A 340 -11.54 19.04 5.02
CA ASP A 340 -12.89 19.17 4.46
C ASP A 340 -12.90 19.82 3.04
N PRO A 341 -13.61 19.25 2.05
CA PRO A 341 -14.61 18.17 2.16
C PRO A 341 -14.03 16.75 2.15
N CYS A 342 -12.70 16.59 2.20
CA CYS A 342 -12.06 15.30 2.06
C CYS A 342 -12.20 14.44 3.31
N SER A 343 -12.55 13.19 3.05
CA SER A 343 -12.44 12.12 4.03
C SER A 343 -10.97 11.78 4.27
N HIS A 344 -10.71 11.01 5.32
CA HIS A 344 -9.41 10.36 5.53
C HIS A 344 -8.88 9.73 4.23
N ALA A 345 -9.63 8.86 3.57
CA ALA A 345 -9.15 8.12 2.40
C ALA A 345 -8.81 9.00 1.17
N THR A 346 -9.38 10.19 1.08
CA THR A 346 -9.28 11.07 -0.09
C THR A 346 -8.47 12.33 0.17
N THR A 347 -7.95 12.49 1.38
CA THR A 347 -7.23 13.69 1.77
C THR A 347 -5.89 13.82 1.05
N PRO A 348 -5.39 15.03 0.76
CA PRO A 348 -4.04 15.22 0.25
C PRO A 348 -3.01 14.64 1.22
N CYS A 349 -2.04 13.89 0.70
CA CYS A 349 -0.92 13.38 1.48
C CYS A 349 0.37 13.59 0.67
N PRO A 350 0.92 14.81 0.68
CA PRO A 350 2.10 15.12 -0.12
C PRO A 350 3.32 14.36 0.39
N THR A 351 4.18 14.00 -0.55
CA THR A 351 5.49 13.41 -0.24
C THR A 351 6.49 14.48 0.14
N ILE A 352 7.24 14.25 1.22
CA ILE A 352 8.46 14.96 1.55
C ILE A 352 9.66 14.06 1.28
N VAL A 353 10.65 14.63 0.62
CA VAL A 353 11.98 14.05 0.41
C VAL A 353 12.93 14.73 1.40
N PHE A 354 13.49 13.96 2.32
CA PHE A 354 14.50 14.41 3.26
C PHE A 354 15.89 14.02 2.78
N GLU A 355 16.79 15.00 2.74
CA GLU A 355 18.20 14.81 2.42
C GLU A 355 19.02 14.92 3.70
N PHE A 356 20.07 14.12 3.83
CA PHE A 356 21.01 14.27 4.94
C PHE A 356 21.87 15.52 4.74
N VAL A 357 21.91 16.41 5.74
CA VAL A 357 22.73 17.63 5.72
C VAL A 357 23.96 17.42 6.62
N PRO A 358 25.17 17.17 6.05
CA PRO A 358 26.36 16.81 6.83
C PRO A 358 26.75 17.87 7.87
N GLU A 359 26.57 19.15 7.54
CA GLU A 359 26.91 20.27 8.43
C GLU A 359 26.04 20.31 9.70
N LEU A 360 24.81 19.82 9.59
CA LEU A 360 23.88 19.71 10.72
C LEU A 360 23.92 18.31 11.35
N GLY A 361 24.41 17.32 10.61
CA GLY A 361 24.42 15.91 10.98
C GLY A 361 23.01 15.37 11.23
N THR A 362 22.05 15.75 10.39
CA THR A 362 20.64 15.35 10.47
C THR A 362 19.96 15.48 9.10
N TYR A 363 18.86 14.75 8.91
CA TYR A 363 18.01 14.86 7.73
C TYR A 363 17.14 16.14 7.74
N ARG A 364 16.95 16.75 6.56
CA ARG A 364 16.12 17.95 6.38
C ARG A 364 15.23 17.85 5.14
N PRO A 365 13.99 18.33 5.21
CA PRO A 365 13.08 18.31 4.07
C PRO A 365 13.65 19.20 2.97
N SER A 366 13.73 18.66 1.75
CA SER A 366 14.52 19.23 0.65
C SER A 366 13.86 19.08 -0.72
N ASN A 367 12.53 18.96 -0.79
CA ASN A 367 11.78 18.72 -2.04
C ASN A 367 12.19 19.61 -3.22
N GLY A 368 12.58 20.86 -2.98
CA GLY A 368 13.01 21.78 -4.04
C GLY A 368 14.25 21.30 -4.82
N LYS A 369 15.08 20.42 -4.25
CA LYS A 369 16.19 19.75 -4.96
C LYS A 369 15.73 18.53 -5.76
N PHE A 370 14.59 17.94 -5.41
CA PHE A 370 14.04 16.71 -5.96
C PHE A 370 12.73 16.93 -6.75
N THR A 371 12.46 18.17 -7.18
CA THR A 371 11.25 18.53 -7.94
C THR A 371 11.03 17.62 -9.14
N ALA A 372 12.08 17.25 -9.88
CA ALA A 372 11.94 16.40 -11.07
C ALA A 372 11.42 14.99 -10.71
N ALA A 373 11.91 14.40 -9.62
CA ALA A 373 11.45 13.09 -9.14
C ALA A 373 9.99 13.17 -8.66
N LEU A 374 9.67 14.16 -7.83
CA LEU A 374 8.30 14.39 -7.35
C LEU A 374 7.30 14.62 -8.49
N LEU A 375 7.71 15.34 -9.54
CA LEU A 375 6.87 15.53 -10.71
C LEU A 375 6.72 14.26 -11.53
N ALA A 376 7.78 13.45 -11.69
CA ALA A 376 7.71 12.19 -12.42
C ALA A 376 6.66 11.22 -11.84
N ASP A 377 6.49 11.23 -10.52
CA ASP A 377 5.44 10.47 -9.82
C ASP A 377 4.05 11.09 -9.96
N LEU A 378 3.97 12.41 -10.09
CA LEU A 378 2.71 13.15 -10.18
C LEU A 378 2.12 13.19 -11.61
N GLU A 379 2.96 13.29 -12.65
CA GLU A 379 2.52 13.46 -14.04
C GLU A 379 1.56 12.37 -14.54
N PRO A 380 1.73 11.07 -14.21
CA PRO A 380 0.75 10.05 -14.58
C PRO A 380 -0.64 10.31 -14.01
N GLY A 381 -0.72 10.72 -12.73
CA GLY A 381 -1.97 11.07 -12.06
C GLY A 381 -2.64 12.30 -12.69
N LEU A 382 -1.88 13.35 -12.97
CA LEU A 382 -2.39 14.54 -13.66
C LEU A 382 -2.87 14.22 -15.09
N SER A 383 -2.17 13.35 -15.80
CA SER A 383 -2.54 12.92 -17.14
C SER A 383 -3.86 12.14 -17.16
N GLU A 384 -4.08 11.28 -16.16
CA GLU A 384 -5.34 10.55 -16.01
C GLU A 384 -6.50 11.48 -15.64
N TYR A 385 -6.31 12.36 -14.65
CA TYR A 385 -7.31 13.36 -14.29
C TYR A 385 -7.84 14.11 -15.53
N ASN A 386 -6.92 14.57 -16.39
CA ASN A 386 -7.27 15.24 -17.64
C ASN A 386 -7.97 14.32 -18.67
N ARG A 387 -7.72 13.01 -18.67
CA ARG A 387 -8.43 12.04 -19.51
C ARG A 387 -9.85 11.80 -19.01
N GLU A 388 -10.01 11.54 -17.71
CA GLU A 388 -11.32 11.31 -17.10
C GLU A 388 -12.24 12.52 -17.24
N LYS A 389 -11.72 13.72 -16.99
CA LYS A 389 -12.47 14.97 -17.21
C LYS A 389 -12.97 15.09 -18.65
N ARG A 390 -12.12 14.82 -19.65
CA ARG A 390 -12.52 14.81 -21.06
C ARG A 390 -13.59 13.78 -21.39
N ARG A 391 -13.56 12.61 -20.73
CA ARG A 391 -14.58 11.55 -20.89
C ARG A 391 -15.92 11.96 -20.29
N ARG A 392 -15.92 12.61 -19.12
CA ARG A 392 -17.15 13.08 -18.44
C ARG A 392 -17.80 14.27 -19.14
N GLY A 393 -17.00 15.10 -19.82
CA GLY A 393 -17.46 16.29 -20.55
C GLY A 393 -17.61 17.53 -19.66
N ASP A 394 -17.53 18.72 -20.25
CA ASP A 394 -17.43 20.00 -19.52
C ASP A 394 -18.68 20.38 -18.69
N THR A 395 -19.79 19.67 -18.86
CA THR A 395 -21.05 19.89 -18.14
C THR A 395 -21.20 19.02 -16.89
N ALA A 396 -20.24 18.15 -16.59
CA ALA A 396 -20.26 17.32 -15.40
C ALA A 396 -20.14 18.19 -14.13
N GLN A 397 -21.01 17.97 -13.16
CA GLN A 397 -20.95 18.67 -11.87
C GLN A 397 -19.74 18.15 -11.08
N VAL A 398 -18.92 19.06 -10.56
CA VAL A 398 -17.79 18.75 -9.68
C VAL A 398 -18.34 18.43 -8.30
N ASP A 399 -18.11 17.21 -7.81
CA ASP A 399 -18.51 16.78 -6.47
C ASP A 399 -17.36 16.87 -5.45
N ALA A 400 -17.59 16.36 -4.23
CA ALA A 400 -16.59 16.39 -3.16
C ALA A 400 -15.36 15.54 -3.46
N ASP A 401 -15.52 14.39 -4.13
CA ASP A 401 -14.42 13.50 -4.47
C ASP A 401 -13.55 14.14 -5.56
N ASP A 402 -14.19 14.81 -6.54
CA ASP A 402 -13.48 15.60 -7.55
C ASP A 402 -12.67 16.74 -6.92
N ILE A 403 -13.24 17.45 -5.92
CA ILE A 403 -12.52 18.48 -5.17
C ILE A 403 -11.29 17.88 -4.47
N CYS A 404 -11.42 16.71 -3.86
CA CYS A 404 -10.31 16.05 -3.18
C CYS A 404 -9.19 15.63 -4.12
N GLU A 405 -9.52 15.17 -5.32
CA GLU A 405 -8.51 14.88 -6.34
C GLU A 405 -7.79 16.15 -6.83
N ILE A 406 -8.55 17.24 -7.03
CA ILE A 406 -7.97 18.56 -7.37
C ILE A 406 -7.03 19.03 -6.26
N LEU A 407 -7.44 18.88 -5.00
CA LEU A 407 -6.64 19.25 -3.83
C LEU A 407 -5.36 18.44 -3.75
N ARG A 408 -5.43 17.12 -3.94
CA ARG A 408 -4.26 16.24 -3.96
C ARG A 408 -3.23 16.69 -4.98
N ILE A 409 -3.64 16.93 -6.22
CA ILE A 409 -2.75 17.40 -7.29
C ILE A 409 -2.19 18.79 -6.96
N THR A 410 -3.03 19.70 -6.45
CA THR A 410 -2.63 21.06 -6.10
C THR A 410 -1.57 21.05 -5.00
N VAL A 411 -1.78 20.29 -3.94
CA VAL A 411 -0.86 20.17 -2.81
C VAL A 411 0.44 19.47 -3.24
N ASP A 412 0.38 18.39 -4.02
CA ASP A 412 1.58 17.74 -4.56
C ASP A 412 2.43 18.71 -5.40
N LEU A 413 1.80 19.54 -6.24
CA LEU A 413 2.51 20.58 -7.00
C LEU A 413 3.15 21.64 -6.09
N LEU A 414 2.48 22.05 -5.00
CA LEU A 414 3.02 22.99 -4.03
C LEU A 414 4.25 22.40 -3.32
N TYR A 415 4.19 21.13 -2.89
CA TYR A 415 5.32 20.42 -2.27
C TYR A 415 6.43 20.10 -3.26
N ALA A 416 6.14 20.04 -4.56
CA ALA A 416 7.16 19.96 -5.61
C ALA A 416 7.80 21.33 -5.95
N GLY A 417 7.39 22.42 -5.30
CA GLY A 417 7.89 23.78 -5.57
C GLY A 417 7.29 24.43 -6.82
N GLN A 418 6.20 23.90 -7.36
CA GLN A 418 5.52 24.35 -8.58
C GLN A 418 4.31 25.25 -8.28
N ALA A 419 4.46 26.24 -7.38
CA ALA A 419 3.35 27.05 -6.88
C ALA A 419 2.49 27.70 -7.98
N LYS A 420 3.12 28.33 -8.96
CA LYS A 420 2.42 28.91 -10.10
C LYS A 420 1.54 27.88 -10.83
N ARG A 421 2.11 26.72 -11.15
CA ARG A 421 1.41 25.63 -11.84
C ARG A 421 0.29 25.06 -10.97
N ALA A 422 0.53 24.93 -9.67
CA ALA A 422 -0.46 24.49 -8.69
C ALA A 422 -1.68 25.40 -8.69
N TRP A 423 -1.47 26.72 -8.60
CA TRP A 423 -2.56 27.68 -8.55
C TRP A 423 -3.27 27.86 -9.89
N GLU A 424 -2.55 27.76 -11.02
CA GLU A 424 -3.16 27.73 -12.35
C GLU A 424 -4.05 26.48 -12.54
N PHE A 425 -3.61 25.32 -12.05
CA PHE A 425 -4.42 24.10 -12.03
C PHE A 425 -5.63 24.28 -11.11
N PHE A 426 -5.43 24.64 -9.85
CA PHE A 426 -6.49 24.83 -8.87
C PHE A 426 -7.55 25.84 -9.32
N ALA A 427 -7.14 27.00 -9.85
CA ALA A 427 -8.07 28.01 -10.33
C ALA A 427 -8.86 27.56 -11.58
N ARG A 428 -8.31 26.65 -12.38
CA ARG A 428 -9.02 26.12 -13.55
C ARG A 428 -10.02 25.03 -13.17
N GLU A 429 -9.69 24.20 -12.20
CA GLU A 429 -10.46 23.00 -11.86
C GLU A 429 -11.48 23.21 -10.73
N THR A 430 -11.19 24.06 -9.75
CA THR A 430 -12.07 24.26 -8.58
C THR A 430 -13.25 25.18 -8.90
N PRO A 431 -14.50 24.83 -8.51
CA PRO A 431 -15.68 25.69 -8.65
C PRO A 431 -15.47 27.09 -8.08
N ILE A 432 -16.00 28.12 -8.75
CA ILE A 432 -15.76 29.52 -8.39
C ILE A 432 -16.29 29.82 -6.99
N GLU A 433 -17.42 29.22 -6.59
CA GLU A 433 -18.10 29.51 -5.33
C GLU A 433 -17.30 29.04 -4.10
N SER A 434 -16.49 27.99 -4.23
CA SER A 434 -15.70 27.41 -3.13
C SER A 434 -14.21 27.73 -3.18
N ARG A 435 -13.72 28.28 -4.31
CA ARG A 435 -12.30 28.45 -4.62
C ARG A 435 -11.53 29.26 -3.57
N ASP A 436 -12.02 30.42 -3.19
CA ASP A 436 -11.28 31.35 -2.33
C ASP A 436 -11.14 30.80 -0.90
N GLU A 437 -12.22 30.22 -0.37
CA GLU A 437 -12.21 29.63 0.97
C GLU A 437 -11.30 28.41 1.04
N ILE A 438 -11.35 27.53 0.03
CA ILE A 438 -10.46 26.37 -0.06
C ILE A 438 -9.00 26.82 -0.20
N LYS A 439 -8.70 27.80 -1.08
CA LYS A 439 -7.34 28.34 -1.24
C LYS A 439 -6.81 28.90 0.09
N LYS A 440 -7.63 29.67 0.80
CA LYS A 440 -7.26 30.24 2.10
C LYS A 440 -6.89 29.15 3.10
N ARG A 441 -7.70 28.09 3.21
CA ARG A 441 -7.44 26.95 4.10
C ARG A 441 -6.17 26.20 3.73
N ILE A 442 -5.89 25.98 2.43
CA ILE A 442 -4.62 25.39 1.98
C ILE A 442 -3.44 26.25 2.47
N LEU A 443 -3.50 27.56 2.24
CA LEU A 443 -2.43 28.47 2.64
C LEU A 443 -2.24 28.53 4.16
N GLU A 444 -3.32 28.47 4.94
CA GLU A 444 -3.25 28.38 6.40
C GLU A 444 -2.58 27.09 6.85
N GLN A 445 -2.93 25.96 6.23
CA GLN A 445 -2.31 24.66 6.54
C GLN A 445 -0.80 24.67 6.23
N LEU A 446 -0.40 25.16 5.04
CA LEU A 446 1.01 25.23 4.63
C LEU A 446 1.85 26.17 5.52
N LYS A 447 1.26 27.25 6.03
CA LYS A 447 1.94 28.17 6.96
C LYS A 447 2.19 27.53 8.32
N ASN A 448 1.32 26.61 8.73
CA ASN A 448 1.45 25.91 10.00
C ASN A 448 2.41 24.72 9.91
N ASP A 449 2.54 24.10 8.73
CA ASP A 449 3.45 22.98 8.47
C ASP A 449 4.94 23.34 8.67
N SER A 450 5.59 22.69 9.64
CA SER A 450 7.01 22.87 9.97
C SER A 450 7.97 22.45 8.86
N ASP A 451 7.68 21.37 8.14
CA ASP A 451 8.55 20.85 7.10
C ASP A 451 8.43 21.68 5.83
N PHE A 452 7.22 22.11 5.48
CA PHE A 452 7.00 23.06 4.38
C PHE A 452 7.74 24.38 4.61
N LYS A 453 7.69 24.91 5.83
CA LYS A 453 8.46 26.10 6.24
C LYS A 453 9.97 25.90 6.10
N GLN A 454 10.49 24.73 6.46
CA GLN A 454 11.92 24.43 6.36
C GLN A 454 12.41 24.39 4.90
N MET A 455 11.59 23.86 3.98
CA MET A 455 11.93 23.79 2.56
C MET A 455 11.97 25.15 1.85
N LYS A 456 11.31 26.18 2.43
CA LYS A 456 11.22 27.54 1.86
C LYS A 456 10.71 27.56 0.41
N LEU A 457 9.77 26.66 0.09
CA LEU A 457 9.11 26.63 -1.20
C LEU A 457 8.21 27.86 -1.40
N PRO A 458 8.02 28.33 -2.64
CA PRO A 458 7.09 29.41 -2.92
C PRO A 458 5.67 29.00 -2.55
N LEU A 459 4.93 29.92 -1.93
CA LEU A 459 3.50 29.74 -1.65
C LEU A 459 2.60 30.24 -2.79
N GLU A 460 3.09 31.14 -3.64
CA GLU A 460 2.36 31.74 -4.78
C GLU A 460 3.26 31.87 -6.01
#